data_AF-A0A9D7DJX6-F1
#
_entry.id   AF-A0A9D7DJX6-F1
#
_cell.length_a   1.000
_cell.length_b   1.000
_cell.length_c   1.000
_cell.angle_alpha   90.00
_cell.angle_beta   90.00
_cell.angle_gamma   90.00
#
_symmetry.space_group_name_H-M   'P 1'
#
loop_
_entity.id
_entity.type
_entity.pdbx_description
1 polymer ?
#
loop_
_entity_poly.entity_id
_entity_poly.type
_entity_poly.pdbx_seq_one_letter_code
_entity_poly.pdbx_strand_id
1 'polypeptide(L)'
;MGTLNYFWYGCTGGGTGVQSFLEANGSELGWVHAADASSGMVITTSDQDWVKEFASLELMENILFMLVGAANGITANDAASPITVQQSSVDGRLLVTSTLNSPCTFILRDARGRELHRTTL
;
A
#
# COMPACT_ATOMS: atom_id res chain seq x y z
N MET A 1 -5.93 8.76 -8.84
CA MET A 1 -5.67 9.12 -7.43
C MET A 1 -7.00 9.17 -6.71
N GLY A 2 -7.21 8.30 -5.72
CA GLY A 2 -8.46 8.21 -4.96
C GLY A 2 -8.43 9.11 -3.73
N THR A 3 -9.54 9.80 -3.44
CA THR A 3 -9.68 10.65 -2.26
C THR A 3 -10.13 9.79 -1.07
N LEU A 4 -9.39 9.83 0.04
CA LEU A 4 -9.82 9.23 1.31
C LEU A 4 -11.00 10.04 1.89
N ASN A 5 -12.16 9.42 2.01
CA ASN A 5 -13.35 10.06 2.60
C ASN A 5 -13.31 10.09 4.14
N TYR A 6 -12.37 9.37 4.75
CA TYR A 6 -12.21 9.27 6.20
C TYR A 6 -10.73 9.26 6.54
N PHE A 7 -10.32 10.20 7.39
CA PHE A 7 -9.00 10.25 8.01
C PHE A 7 -9.21 10.59 9.48
N TRP A 8 -8.82 9.69 10.38
CA TRP A 8 -9.02 9.89 11.82
C TRP A 8 -7.94 10.80 12.37
N TYR A 9 -6.69 10.32 12.36
CA TYR A 9 -5.54 10.97 12.94
C TYR A 9 -4.27 10.36 12.38
N GLY A 10 -3.23 11.18 12.27
CA GLY A 10 -1.92 10.69 11.93
C GLY A 10 -0.85 11.77 12.05
N CYS A 11 0.41 11.34 11.93
CA CYS A 11 1.55 12.22 11.81
C CYS A 11 1.69 12.69 10.36
N THR A 12 2.10 13.94 10.16
CA THR A 12 2.66 14.38 8.88
C THR A 12 4.14 14.03 8.82
N GLY A 13 4.65 13.91 7.62
CA GLY A 13 6.04 13.57 7.34
C GLY A 13 6.47 14.28 6.05
N GLY A 14 7.78 14.39 5.85
CA GLY A 14 8.35 15.08 4.71
C GLY A 14 9.86 15.25 4.89
N GLY A 15 10.56 15.57 3.80
CA GLY A 15 12.00 15.77 3.81
C GLY A 15 12.68 15.29 2.54
N THR A 16 14.00 15.44 2.48
CA THR A 16 14.79 15.02 1.32
C THR A 16 14.75 13.50 1.15
N GLY A 17 14.49 13.03 -0.07
CA GLY A 17 14.39 11.59 -0.38
C GLY A 17 13.04 10.96 -0.01
N VAL A 18 12.04 11.78 0.33
CA VAL A 18 10.69 11.34 0.66
C VAL A 18 9.73 11.91 -0.38
N GLN A 19 8.86 11.07 -0.94
CA GLN A 19 7.82 11.45 -1.89
C GLN A 19 6.44 11.22 -1.28
N SER A 20 5.64 12.28 -1.18
CA SER A 20 4.24 12.20 -0.78
C SER A 20 3.44 11.39 -1.81
N PHE A 21 2.62 10.44 -1.33
CA PHE A 21 1.65 9.71 -2.17
C PHE A 21 0.21 9.81 -1.65
N LEU A 22 0.04 10.33 -0.45
CA LEU A 22 -1.27 10.57 0.16
C LEU A 22 -1.27 11.94 0.82
N GLU A 23 -2.20 12.79 0.39
CA GLU A 23 -2.37 14.14 0.91
C GLU A 23 -3.84 14.40 1.27
N ALA A 24 -4.07 15.11 2.37
CA ALA A 24 -5.37 15.69 2.68
C ALA A 24 -5.20 17.05 3.33
N ASN A 25 -5.99 18.04 2.89
CA ASN A 25 -5.95 19.41 3.40
C ASN A 25 -4.54 20.03 3.41
N GLY A 26 -3.74 19.75 2.38
CA GLY A 26 -2.37 20.26 2.25
C GLY A 26 -1.35 19.61 3.21
N SER A 27 -1.74 18.55 3.91
CA SER A 27 -0.84 17.75 4.75
C SER A 27 -0.48 16.45 4.05
N GLU A 28 0.81 16.10 4.06
CA GLU A 28 1.33 14.83 3.57
C GLU A 28 1.14 13.75 4.65
N LEU A 29 0.25 12.79 4.39
CA LEU A 29 -0.22 11.77 5.34
C LEU A 29 0.27 10.37 4.98
N GLY A 30 0.91 10.23 3.82
CA GLY A 30 1.60 9.02 3.42
C GLY A 30 2.80 9.32 2.54
N TRP A 31 3.88 8.60 2.79
CA TRP A 31 5.18 8.84 2.19
C TRP A 31 5.81 7.56 1.64
N VAL A 32 6.48 7.73 0.51
CA VAL A 32 7.38 6.75 -0.09
C VAL A 32 8.80 7.22 0.14
N HIS A 33 9.62 6.35 0.70
CA HIS A 33 11.06 6.55 0.80
C HIS A 33 11.78 5.44 0.04
N ALA A 34 12.68 5.83 -0.85
CA ALA A 34 13.60 4.93 -1.55
C ALA A 34 15.00 5.51 -1.41
N ALA A 35 15.85 4.87 -0.61
CA ALA A 35 17.18 5.40 -0.30
C ALA A 35 18.15 5.26 -1.49
N ASP A 36 18.04 4.16 -2.26
CA ASP A 36 18.73 3.92 -3.52
C ASP A 36 18.11 2.69 -4.23
N ALA A 37 18.53 2.36 -5.45
CA ALA A 37 17.98 1.21 -6.20
C ALA A 37 18.25 -0.16 -5.55
N SER A 38 19.14 -0.25 -4.56
CA SER A 38 19.47 -1.46 -3.80
C SER A 38 18.80 -1.53 -2.41
N SER A 39 18.35 -0.38 -1.91
CA SER A 39 17.75 -0.17 -0.61
C SER A 39 16.25 -0.11 -0.82
N GLY A 40 15.58 -1.23 -0.56
CA GLY A 40 14.16 -1.44 -0.88
C GLY A 40 13.25 -0.26 -0.52
N MET A 41 12.16 -0.15 -1.27
CA MET A 41 11.19 0.93 -1.10
C MET A 41 10.34 0.74 0.16
N VAL A 42 10.21 1.80 0.96
CA VAL A 42 9.33 1.85 2.12
C VAL A 42 8.16 2.77 1.80
N ILE A 43 6.94 2.26 1.92
CA ILE A 43 5.70 3.04 1.86
C ILE A 43 5.09 3.05 3.26
N THR A 44 4.79 4.23 3.79
CA THR A 44 4.18 4.41 5.11
C THR A 44 3.02 5.40 5.03
N THR A 45 1.97 5.15 5.79
CA THR A 45 0.86 6.07 6.01
C THR A 45 0.55 6.13 7.50
N SER A 46 0.15 7.31 7.96
CA SER A 46 -0.03 7.61 9.37
C SER A 46 -1.35 7.14 9.96
N ASP A 47 -2.37 7.00 9.12
CA ASP A 47 -3.68 6.46 9.49
C ASP A 47 -3.72 5.02 8.98
N GLN A 48 -4.07 4.06 9.83
CA GLN A 48 -4.26 2.66 9.45
C GLN A 48 -5.70 2.20 9.67
N ASP A 49 -6.58 3.07 10.18
CA ASP A 49 -7.96 2.75 10.46
C ASP A 49 -8.76 2.51 9.17
N TRP A 50 -8.36 3.11 8.05
CA TRP A 50 -8.97 2.81 6.75
C TRP A 50 -8.79 1.35 6.30
N VAL A 51 -7.74 0.65 6.78
CA VAL A 51 -7.58 -0.81 6.57
C VAL A 51 -8.64 -1.56 7.38
N LYS A 52 -8.80 -1.17 8.65
CA LYS A 52 -9.68 -1.81 9.60
C LYS A 52 -11.15 -1.61 9.26
N GLU A 53 -11.52 -0.40 8.83
CA GLU A 53 -12.89 0.00 8.50
C GLU A 53 -13.21 -0.22 7.01
N PHE A 54 -12.28 -0.79 6.22
CA PHE A 54 -12.43 -1.01 4.77
C PHE A 54 -12.84 0.26 4.01
N ALA A 55 -12.39 1.42 4.48
CA ALA A 55 -12.91 2.72 4.05
C ALA A 55 -12.35 3.20 2.69
N SER A 56 -11.27 2.58 2.19
CA SER A 56 -10.72 2.86 0.86
C SER A 56 -9.94 1.67 0.31
N LEU A 57 -10.62 0.82 -0.47
CA LEU A 57 -9.99 -0.32 -1.16
C LEU A 57 -9.03 0.16 -2.25
N GLU A 58 -9.35 1.26 -2.93
CA GLU A 58 -8.51 1.84 -3.98
C GLU A 58 -7.15 2.31 -3.43
N LEU A 59 -7.11 2.84 -2.21
CA LEU A 59 -5.84 3.20 -1.57
C LEU A 59 -4.99 1.95 -1.27
N MET A 60 -5.62 0.86 -0.81
CA MET A 60 -4.95 -0.43 -0.61
C MET A 60 -4.36 -0.95 -1.91
N GLU A 61 -5.17 -0.97 -2.97
CA GLU A 61 -4.74 -1.40 -4.31
C GLU A 61 -3.53 -0.60 -4.77
N ASN A 62 -3.57 0.73 -4.65
CA ASN A 62 -2.48 1.61 -5.06
C ASN A 62 -1.20 1.37 -4.23
N ILE A 63 -1.30 1.19 -2.91
CA ILE A 63 -0.14 0.89 -2.05
C ILE A 63 0.47 -0.46 -2.42
N LEU A 64 -0.35 -1.51 -2.54
CA LEU A 64 0.13 -2.85 -2.89
C LEU A 64 0.69 -2.88 -4.30
N PHE A 65 0.04 -2.21 -5.25
CA PHE A 65 0.55 -2.05 -6.60
C PHE A 65 1.91 -1.37 -6.63
N MET A 66 2.11 -0.29 -5.86
CA MET A 66 3.41 0.37 -5.78
C MET A 66 4.48 -0.57 -5.20
N LEU A 67 4.18 -1.24 -4.07
CA LEU A 67 5.10 -2.18 -3.42
C LEU A 67 5.52 -3.33 -4.35
N VAL A 68 4.56 -3.92 -5.04
CA VAL A 68 4.80 -5.06 -5.94
C VAL A 68 5.39 -4.60 -7.27
N GLY A 69 4.90 -3.49 -7.81
CA GLY A 69 5.35 -2.93 -9.08
C GLY A 69 6.82 -2.54 -9.04
N ALA A 70 7.27 -1.87 -7.98
CA ALA A 70 8.69 -1.55 -7.82
C ALA A 70 9.58 -2.81 -7.76
N ALA A 71 9.12 -3.89 -7.12
CA ALA A 71 9.87 -5.15 -7.08
C ALA A 71 9.93 -5.86 -8.45
N ASN A 72 9.03 -5.53 -9.38
CA ASN A 72 8.90 -6.16 -10.69
C ASN A 72 9.22 -5.20 -11.86
N GLY A 73 9.71 -3.98 -11.57
CA GLY A 73 9.99 -2.96 -12.60
C GLY A 73 8.74 -2.39 -13.29
N ILE A 74 7.58 -2.47 -12.67
CA ILE A 74 6.30 -1.94 -13.17
C ILE A 74 6.08 -0.54 -12.59
N THR A 75 5.90 0.44 -13.47
CA THR A 75 5.64 1.85 -13.13
C THR A 75 4.16 2.19 -13.23
N ALA A 76 3.68 3.09 -12.36
CA ALA A 76 2.26 3.48 -12.26
C ALA A 76 1.65 4.12 -13.50
N ASN A 77 2.47 4.42 -14.51
CA ASN A 77 2.04 5.09 -15.73
C ASN A 77 1.69 4.12 -16.87
N ASP A 78 1.93 2.81 -16.75
CA ASP A 78 1.97 1.91 -17.92
C ASP A 78 0.94 0.75 -17.94
N ALA A 79 0.11 0.53 -16.92
CA ALA A 79 -0.89 -0.55 -16.97
C ALA A 79 -2.03 -0.38 -15.97
N ALA A 80 -3.18 -0.99 -16.27
CA ALA A 80 -4.18 -1.33 -15.25
C ALA A 80 -3.48 -2.07 -14.09
N SER A 81 -3.82 -1.73 -12.84
CA SER A 81 -3.18 -2.35 -11.68
C SER A 81 -3.30 -3.88 -11.78
N PRO A 82 -2.18 -4.63 -11.81
CA PRO A 82 -2.20 -6.08 -11.74
C PRO A 82 -2.56 -6.59 -10.35
N ILE A 83 -2.74 -5.70 -9.36
CA ILE A 83 -3.23 -6.02 -8.03
C ILE A 83 -4.64 -5.48 -7.85
N THR A 84 -5.54 -6.35 -7.38
CA THR A 84 -6.92 -6.00 -7.03
C THR A 84 -7.18 -6.38 -5.57
N VAL A 85 -7.84 -5.49 -4.82
CA VAL A 85 -8.19 -5.69 -3.41
C VAL A 85 -9.69 -5.58 -3.25
N GLN A 86 -10.30 -6.63 -2.71
CA GLN A 86 -11.74 -6.70 -2.51
C GLN A 86 -12.06 -7.15 -1.10
N GLN A 87 -13.22 -6.75 -0.58
CA GLN A 87 -13.76 -7.36 0.61
C GLN A 87 -14.52 -8.64 0.24
N SER A 88 -14.19 -9.74 0.91
CA SER A 88 -14.93 -11.00 0.82
C SER A 88 -16.34 -10.81 1.36
N SER A 89 -17.34 -11.09 0.52
CA SER A 89 -18.74 -11.09 0.93
C SER A 89 -19.11 -12.25 1.86
N VAL A 90 -18.22 -13.23 2.03
CA VAL A 90 -18.46 -14.45 2.82
C VAL A 90 -18.02 -14.27 4.27
N ASP A 91 -16.84 -13.70 4.49
CA ASP A 91 -16.21 -13.62 5.82
C ASP A 91 -15.64 -12.24 6.15
N GLY A 92 -15.88 -11.25 5.29
CA GLY A 92 -15.44 -9.86 5.49
C GLY A 92 -13.93 -9.66 5.36
N ARG A 93 -13.16 -10.71 5.00
CA ARG A 93 -11.70 -10.62 4.86
C ARG A 93 -11.28 -9.86 3.60
N LEU A 94 -10.09 -9.29 3.60
CA LEU A 94 -9.46 -8.75 2.38
C LEU A 94 -9.02 -9.90 1.47
N LEU A 95 -9.50 -9.87 0.23
CA LEU A 95 -9.04 -10.68 -0.88
C LEU A 95 -8.09 -9.84 -1.71
N VAL A 96 -6.84 -10.31 -1.86
CA VAL A 96 -5.84 -9.70 -2.73
C VAL A 96 -5.58 -10.66 -3.87
N THR A 97 -5.76 -10.21 -5.11
CA THR A 97 -5.44 -11.00 -6.31
C THR A 97 -4.35 -10.32 -7.10
N SER A 98 -3.50 -11.12 -7.76
CA SER A 98 -2.47 -10.63 -8.67
C SER A 98 -2.62 -11.29 -10.04
N THR A 99 -2.41 -10.52 -11.11
CA THR A 99 -2.28 -11.03 -12.49
C THR A 99 -0.82 -11.09 -12.93
N LEU A 100 0.13 -10.92 -12.01
CA LEU A 100 1.56 -10.94 -12.32
C LEU A 100 2.02 -12.35 -12.68
N ASN A 101 2.88 -12.43 -13.69
CA ASN A 101 3.44 -13.68 -14.17
C ASN A 101 4.60 -14.20 -13.30
N SER A 102 4.95 -13.47 -12.23
CA SER A 102 6.05 -13.80 -11.31
C SER A 102 5.52 -13.93 -9.89
N PRO A 103 5.89 -15.00 -9.17
CA PRO A 103 5.36 -15.27 -7.83
C PRO A 103 5.75 -14.15 -6.89
N CYS A 104 4.76 -13.46 -6.33
CA CYS A 104 4.99 -12.40 -5.37
C CYS A 104 4.60 -12.89 -3.97
N THR A 105 5.55 -12.93 -3.03
CA THR A 105 5.23 -13.31 -1.65
C THR A 105 4.74 -12.11 -0.86
N PHE A 106 3.47 -12.13 -0.47
CA PHE A 106 2.91 -11.20 0.49
C PHE A 106 3.11 -11.75 1.91
N ILE A 107 3.75 -10.96 2.78
CA ILE A 107 3.98 -11.31 4.19
C ILE A 107 3.40 -10.21 5.06
N LEU A 108 2.37 -10.54 5.85
CA LEU A 108 1.85 -9.65 6.88
C LEU A 108 2.64 -9.87 8.17
N ARG A 109 3.14 -8.79 8.76
CA ARG A 109 3.81 -8.81 10.07
C ARG A 109 3.12 -7.86 11.04
N ASP A 110 3.19 -8.18 12.33
CA ASP A 110 2.79 -7.25 13.38
C ASP A 110 3.86 -6.17 13.62
N ALA A 111 3.55 -5.21 14.49
CA ALA A 111 4.47 -4.12 14.87
C ALA A 111 5.78 -4.61 15.53
N ARG A 112 5.86 -5.87 15.96
CA ARG A 112 7.08 -6.49 16.51
C ARG A 112 7.85 -7.28 15.44
N GLY A 113 7.41 -7.21 14.19
CA GLY A 113 8.01 -7.93 13.07
C GLY A 113 7.64 -9.42 12.99
N ARG A 114 6.71 -9.91 13.83
CA ARG A 114 6.28 -11.31 13.79
C ARG A 114 5.38 -11.55 12.60
N GLU A 115 5.65 -12.60 11.83
CA GLU A 115 4.81 -13.02 10.70
C GLU A 115 3.44 -13.48 11.21
N LEU A 116 2.39 -12.81 10.75
CA LEU A 116 0.99 -13.14 11.01
C LEU A 116 0.38 -13.96 9.87
N HIS A 117 0.83 -13.68 8.64
CA HIS A 117 0.34 -14.35 7.45
C HIS A 117 1.39 -14.31 6.33
N ARG A 118 1.39 -15.35 5.50
CA ARG A 118 2.19 -15.43 4.27
C ARG A 118 1.35 -16.07 3.19
N THR A 119 1.35 -15.44 2.02
CA THR A 119 0.77 -16.01 0.82
C THR A 119 1.64 -15.69 -0.39
N THR A 120 1.58 -16.54 -1.39
CA THR A 120 2.16 -16.27 -2.70
C THR A 120 1.03 -15.91 -3.63
N LEU A 121 1.09 -14.71 -4.19
CA LEU A 121 0.19 -14.20 -5.22
C LEU A 121 0.71 -14.62 -6.60
#